data_AF-A0A964ZHR5-F1
#
_entry.id   AF-A0A964ZHR5-F1
#
_cell.length_a   1.000
_cell.length_b   1.000
_cell.length_c   1.000
_cell.angle_alpha   90.00
_cell.angle_beta   90.00
_cell.angle_gamma   90.00
#
_symmetry.space_group_name_H-M   'P 1'
#
loop_
_entity.id
_entity.type
_entity.pdbx_description
1 polymer ?
#
loop_
_entity_poly.entity_id
_entity_poly.type
_entity_poly.pdbx_seq_one_letter_code
_entity_poly.pdbx_strand_id
1 'polypeptide(L)'
;ASDDIDRRIIGLLCCLAVIALSVVMLSQPTGNNWTILLLFAIGGFSFPLYAIGGAYTNDWVSPEQMGAAASQLVTLYGFGAMIGPLVAAPFLDIIGTQGFAWSIISLHALVLLFLVYRIRAWHAPVTTKHWDDVSFHGRAFFIPATIVSLGVNRRGQSTRQHQQTAEQQQQQ
;
A
#
# COMPACT_ATOMS: atom_id res chain seq x y z
N ALA A 1 -9.90 1.16 -7.67
CA ALA A 1 -10.62 -0.14 -7.58
C ALA A 1 -9.67 -1.33 -7.50
N SER A 2 -8.88 -1.64 -8.55
CA SER A 2 -7.85 -2.70 -8.46
C SER A 2 -6.83 -2.37 -7.36
N ASP A 3 -6.16 -1.22 -7.49
CA ASP A 3 -5.09 -0.81 -6.57
C ASP A 3 -5.52 -0.73 -5.09
N ASP A 4 -6.77 -0.37 -4.81
CA ASP A 4 -7.29 -0.26 -3.43
C ASP A 4 -7.54 -1.62 -2.78
N ILE A 5 -8.10 -2.56 -3.56
CA ILE A 5 -8.35 -3.92 -3.10
C ILE A 5 -7.02 -4.64 -2.96
N ASP A 6 -6.12 -4.47 -3.94
CA ASP A 6 -4.77 -5.05 -3.93
C ASP A 6 -3.99 -4.58 -2.69
N ARG A 7 -4.03 -3.29 -2.33
CA ARG A 7 -3.39 -2.75 -1.11
C ARG A 7 -3.96 -3.33 0.18
N ARG A 8 -5.29 -3.48 0.28
CA ARG A 8 -5.94 -4.07 1.47
C ARG A 8 -5.62 -5.55 1.62
N ILE A 9 -5.56 -6.28 0.51
CA ILE A 9 -5.15 -7.70 0.49
C ILE A 9 -3.70 -7.84 0.92
N ILE A 10 -2.80 -6.99 0.44
CA ILE A 10 -1.39 -6.99 0.88
C ILE A 10 -1.31 -6.75 2.40
N GLY A 11 -2.06 -5.78 2.93
CA GLY A 11 -2.12 -5.54 4.38
C GLY A 11 -2.61 -6.77 5.16
N LEU A 12 -3.64 -7.45 4.65
CA LEU A 12 -4.18 -8.69 5.24
C LEU A 12 -3.13 -9.81 5.22
N LEU A 13 -2.42 -10.02 4.11
CA LEU A 13 -1.36 -11.02 3.98
C LEU A 13 -0.18 -10.72 4.93
N CYS A 14 0.21 -9.46 5.07
CA CYS A 14 1.22 -9.03 6.04
C CYS A 14 0.80 -9.38 7.47
N CYS A 15 -0.44 -9.08 7.87
CA CYS A 15 -0.94 -9.44 9.20
C CYS A 15 -0.95 -10.96 9.42
N LEU A 16 -1.39 -11.75 8.43
CA LEU A 16 -1.37 -13.21 8.52
C LEU A 16 0.05 -13.76 8.64
N ALA A 17 1.01 -13.21 7.87
CA ALA A 17 2.41 -13.60 7.95
C ALA A 17 3.00 -13.32 9.34
N VAL A 18 2.74 -12.14 9.92
CA VAL A 18 3.19 -11.80 11.27
C VAL A 18 2.59 -12.73 12.31
N ILE A 19 1.29 -13.04 12.22
CA ILE A 19 0.64 -13.98 13.13
C ILE A 19 1.27 -15.37 13.01
N ALA A 20 1.47 -15.88 11.79
CA ALA A 20 2.10 -17.18 11.56
C ALA A 20 3.53 -17.24 12.11
N LEU A 21 4.34 -16.21 11.86
CA LEU A 21 5.70 -16.11 12.39
C LEU A 21 5.72 -16.04 13.92
N SER A 22 4.75 -15.33 14.53
CA SER A 22 4.61 -15.25 15.98
C SER A 22 4.19 -16.60 16.59
N VAL A 23 3.36 -17.38 15.90
CA VAL A 23 3.02 -18.76 16.31
C VAL A 23 4.25 -19.68 16.22
N VAL A 24 5.07 -19.55 15.17
CA VAL A 24 6.35 -20.27 15.08
C VAL A 24 7.30 -19.86 16.22
N MET A 25 7.31 -18.59 16.61
CA MET A 25 8.09 -18.11 17.74
C MET A 25 7.65 -18.77 19.06
N LEU A 26 6.35 -19.06 19.23
CA LEU A 26 5.84 -19.75 20.42
C LEU A 26 6.37 -21.19 20.57
N SER A 27 6.79 -21.85 19.48
CA SER A 27 7.34 -23.20 19.53
C SER A 27 8.85 -23.22 19.79
N GLN A 28 9.52 -22.07 19.87
CA GLN A 28 10.96 -21.99 20.08
C GLN A 28 11.30 -21.99 21.58
N PRO A 29 12.36 -22.72 22.00
CA PRO A 29 12.87 -22.62 23.36
C PRO A 29 13.37 -21.22 23.68
N THR A 30 13.19 -20.79 24.93
CA THR A 30 13.71 -19.52 25.43
C THR A 30 15.23 -19.44 25.28
N GLY A 31 15.73 -18.37 24.66
CA GLY A 31 17.17 -18.16 24.45
C GLY A 31 17.72 -18.73 23.13
N ASN A 32 16.87 -19.26 22.24
CA ASN A 32 17.30 -19.68 20.92
C ASN A 32 17.63 -18.47 20.01
N ASN A 33 18.81 -18.47 19.39
CA ASN A 33 19.26 -17.44 18.45
C ASN A 33 18.31 -17.24 17.25
N TRP A 34 17.56 -18.29 16.86
CA TRP A 34 16.56 -18.20 15.80
C TRP A 34 15.43 -17.19 16.09
N THR A 35 15.19 -16.88 17.37
CA THR A 35 14.18 -15.88 17.79
C THR A 35 14.49 -14.49 17.22
N ILE A 36 15.76 -14.13 17.08
CA ILE A 36 16.18 -12.83 16.53
C ILE A 36 15.80 -12.72 15.05
N LEU A 37 15.97 -13.80 14.29
CA LEU A 37 15.58 -13.85 12.88
C LEU A 37 14.06 -13.78 12.71
N LEU A 38 13.31 -14.42 13.61
CA LEU A 38 11.85 -14.31 13.64
C LEU A 38 11.39 -12.89 13.95
N LEU A 39 11.99 -12.23 14.95
CA LEU A 39 11.72 -10.84 15.29
C LEU A 39 12.00 -9.90 14.11
N PHE A 40 13.12 -10.11 13.40
CA PHE A 40 13.44 -9.36 12.19
C PHE A 40 12.36 -9.53 11.11
N ALA A 41 11.95 -10.77 10.84
CA ALA A 41 10.90 -11.06 9.86
C ALA A 41 9.55 -10.44 10.27
N ILE A 42 9.15 -10.57 11.54
CA ILE A 42 7.94 -9.95 12.11
C ILE A 42 7.95 -8.43 11.90
N GLY A 43 9.07 -7.77 12.22
CA GLY A 43 9.22 -6.33 11.99
C GLY A 43 9.15 -5.97 10.50
N GLY A 44 9.80 -6.76 9.64
CA GLY A 44 9.79 -6.58 8.19
C GLY A 44 8.39 -6.66 7.58
N PHE A 45 7.56 -7.61 8.00
CA PHE A 45 6.17 -7.71 7.52
C PHE A 45 5.21 -6.69 8.17
N SER A 46 5.59 -6.09 9.29
CA SER A 46 4.80 -5.03 9.94
C SER A 46 4.99 -3.66 9.26
N PHE A 47 6.18 -3.38 8.72
CA PHE A 47 6.52 -2.09 8.10
C PHE A 47 5.58 -1.66 6.95
N PRO A 48 5.20 -2.55 6.02
CA PRO A 48 4.28 -2.21 4.93
C PRO A 48 2.91 -1.69 5.39
N LEU A 49 2.45 -2.05 6.60
CA LEU A 49 1.15 -1.61 7.10
C LEU A 49 1.06 -0.09 7.23
N TYR A 50 2.16 0.57 7.64
CA TYR A 50 2.21 2.04 7.71
C TYR A 50 2.14 2.66 6.32
N ALA A 51 2.91 2.14 5.36
CA ALA A 51 2.92 2.64 3.99
C ALA A 51 1.55 2.47 3.30
N ILE A 52 0.89 1.31 3.51
CA ILE A 52 -0.44 1.04 2.99
C ILE A 52 -1.47 1.97 3.63
N GLY A 53 -1.44 2.16 4.95
CA GLY A 53 -2.34 3.07 5.66
C GLY A 53 -2.15 4.54 5.24
N GLY A 54 -0.91 4.97 5.03
CA GLY A 54 -0.58 6.31 4.54
C GLY A 54 -1.04 6.53 3.11
N ALA A 55 -0.77 5.59 2.20
CA ALA A 55 -1.24 5.66 0.83
C ALA A 55 -2.79 5.67 0.78
N TYR A 56 -3.42 4.79 1.57
CA TYR A 56 -4.87 4.76 1.70
C TYR A 56 -5.43 6.07 2.26
N THR A 57 -4.76 6.75 3.19
CA THR A 57 -5.22 8.05 3.70
C THR A 57 -5.04 9.14 2.65
N ASN A 58 -3.90 9.15 1.96
CA ASN A 58 -3.57 10.13 0.91
C ASN A 58 -4.57 10.10 -0.26
N ASP A 59 -5.11 8.93 -0.59
CA ASP A 59 -6.09 8.79 -1.68
C ASP A 59 -7.44 9.46 -1.35
N TRP A 60 -7.70 9.82 -0.08
CA TRP A 60 -8.99 10.37 0.40
C TRP A 60 -8.90 11.82 0.89
N VAL A 61 -7.71 12.43 0.88
CA VAL A 61 -7.46 13.76 1.44
C VAL A 61 -7.19 14.76 0.31
N SER A 62 -7.78 15.96 0.39
CA SER A 62 -7.52 17.01 -0.61
C SER A 62 -6.08 17.52 -0.51
N PRO A 63 -5.47 18.01 -1.61
CA PRO A 63 -4.07 18.50 -1.62
C PRO A 63 -3.77 19.52 -0.51
N GLU A 64 -4.73 20.39 -0.21
CA GLU A 64 -4.62 21.46 0.80
C GLU A 64 -4.60 20.89 2.23
N GLN A 65 -5.13 19.68 2.43
CA GLN A 65 -5.25 19.01 3.72
C GLN A 65 -4.18 17.93 3.94
N MET A 66 -3.34 17.62 2.95
CA MET A 66 -2.34 16.54 3.04
C MET A 66 -1.37 16.71 4.22
N GLY A 67 -0.95 17.96 4.51
CA GLY A 67 -0.09 18.24 5.66
C GLY A 67 -0.76 17.93 7.01
N ALA A 68 -2.06 18.27 7.14
CA ALA A 68 -2.83 17.98 8.35
C ALA A 68 -3.15 16.49 8.50
N ALA A 69 -3.36 15.76 7.40
CA ALA A 69 -3.55 14.31 7.45
C ALA A 69 -2.26 13.57 7.81
N ALA A 70 -1.12 14.01 7.27
CA ALA A 70 0.18 13.43 7.59
C ALA A 70 0.53 13.59 9.08
N SER A 71 0.29 14.77 9.66
CA SER A 71 0.53 14.99 11.09
C SER A 71 -0.36 14.10 11.96
N GLN A 72 -1.65 13.95 11.62
CA GLN A 72 -2.56 13.04 12.32
C GLN A 72 -2.10 11.59 12.25
N LEU A 73 -1.62 11.13 11.08
CA LEU A 73 -1.13 9.76 10.92
C LEU A 73 0.12 9.49 11.79
N VAL A 74 1.04 10.45 11.86
CA VAL A 74 2.22 10.36 12.74
C VAL A 74 1.82 10.41 14.21
N THR A 75 0.86 11.26 14.58
CA THR A 75 0.32 11.29 15.95
C THR A 75 -0.31 9.94 16.33
N LEU A 76 -1.09 9.34 15.43
CA LEU A 76 -1.70 8.04 15.66
C LEU A 76 -0.65 6.94 15.78
N TYR A 77 0.41 6.99 14.96
CA TYR A 77 1.54 6.08 15.08
C TYR A 77 2.23 6.20 16.46
N GLY A 78 2.49 7.43 16.93
CA GLY A 78 3.04 7.67 18.26
C GLY A 78 2.14 7.15 19.38
N PHE A 79 0.82 7.32 19.24
CA PHE A 79 -0.15 6.80 20.19
C PHE A 79 -0.14 5.26 20.23
N GLY A 80 -0.07 4.61 19.06
CA GLY A 80 0.11 3.16 18.96
C GLY A 80 1.41 2.67 19.58
N ALA A 81 2.51 3.41 19.38
CA ALA A 81 3.81 3.09 19.96
C ALA A 81 3.82 3.21 21.50
N MET A 82 2.99 4.08 22.07
CA MET A 82 2.77 4.17 23.51
C MET A 82 1.88 3.04 24.03
N ILE A 83 0.81 2.71 23.31
CA ILE A 83 -0.13 1.63 23.70
C ILE A 83 0.53 0.25 23.59
N GLY A 84 1.39 0.02 22.61
CA GLY A 84 2.03 -1.27 22.37
C GLY A 84 2.67 -1.89 23.62
N PRO A 85 3.61 -1.19 24.28
CA PRO A 85 4.22 -1.64 25.54
C PRO A 85 3.21 -1.80 26.68
N LEU A 86 2.20 -0.93 26.79
CA LEU A 86 1.15 -1.04 27.81
C LEU A 86 0.30 -2.30 27.64
N VAL A 87 0.07 -2.73 26.39
CA VAL A 87 -0.60 -3.99 26.08
C VAL A 87 0.38 -5.16 26.25
N ALA A 88 1.64 -5.03 25.87
CA ALA A 88 2.61 -6.12 25.93
C ALA A 88 3.07 -6.47 27.35
N ALA A 89 3.16 -5.47 28.25
CA ALA A 89 3.65 -5.67 29.62
C ALA A 89 2.82 -6.69 30.42
N PRO A 90 1.47 -6.61 30.48
CA PRO A 90 0.66 -7.63 31.15
C PRO A 90 0.84 -9.04 30.59
N PHE A 91 1.04 -9.19 29.27
CA PHE A 91 1.30 -10.50 28.68
C PHE A 91 2.64 -11.07 29.16
N LEU A 92 3.67 -10.23 29.26
CA LEU A 92 4.98 -10.62 29.78
C LEU A 92 4.92 -10.99 31.27
N ASP A 93 4.17 -10.24 32.07
CA ASP A 93 4.05 -10.49 33.51
C ASP A 93 3.32 -11.81 33.80
N ILE A 94 2.27 -12.14 33.04
CA ILE A 94 1.42 -13.31 33.31
C ILE A 94 1.94 -14.58 32.64
N ILE A 95 2.43 -14.48 31.39
CA ILE A 95 2.77 -15.64 30.54
C ILE A 95 4.31 -15.81 30.45
N GLY A 96 5.09 -14.86 30.98
CA GLY A 96 6.54 -14.85 30.85
C GLY A 96 6.99 -14.45 29.44
N THR A 97 8.14 -14.97 29.01
CA THR A 97 8.77 -14.60 27.71
C THR A 97 7.88 -14.84 26.49
N GLN A 98 7.01 -15.85 26.54
CA GLN A 98 6.06 -16.15 25.45
C GLN A 98 4.96 -15.09 25.34
N GLY A 99 4.76 -14.27 26.38
CA GLY A 99 3.81 -13.17 26.38
C GLY A 99 4.06 -12.15 25.27
N PHE A 100 5.32 -11.94 24.87
CA PHE A 100 5.63 -11.04 23.77
C PHE A 100 5.04 -11.52 22.42
N ALA A 101 5.13 -12.81 22.11
CA ALA A 101 4.51 -13.34 20.89
C ALA A 101 2.99 -13.23 20.94
N TRP A 102 2.38 -13.50 22.10
CA TRP A 102 0.93 -13.37 22.28
C TRP A 102 0.42 -11.94 22.15
N SER A 103 1.18 -10.94 22.61
CA SER A 103 0.81 -9.54 22.43
C SER A 103 0.86 -9.11 20.96
N ILE A 104 1.88 -9.56 20.21
CA ILE A 104 1.98 -9.33 18.76
C ILE A 104 0.83 -9.99 18.01
N ILE A 105 0.51 -11.25 18.32
CA ILE A 105 -0.64 -11.98 17.74
C ILE A 105 -1.93 -11.21 18.00
N SER A 106 -2.15 -10.76 19.23
CA SER A 106 -3.38 -10.06 19.62
C SER A 106 -3.56 -8.73 18.87
N LEU A 107 -2.49 -7.93 18.78
CA LEU A 107 -2.50 -6.66 18.06
C LEU A 107 -2.71 -6.85 16.55
N HIS A 108 -2.01 -7.81 15.92
CA HIS A 108 -2.16 -8.07 14.50
C HIS A 108 -3.51 -8.73 14.16
N ALA A 109 -4.06 -9.55 15.07
CA ALA A 109 -5.40 -10.11 14.92
C ALA A 109 -6.47 -9.01 14.93
N LEU A 110 -6.32 -7.98 15.77
CA LEU A 110 -7.24 -6.84 15.79
C LEU A 110 -7.19 -6.08 14.45
N VAL A 111 -6.00 -5.81 13.92
CA VAL A 111 -5.84 -5.17 12.61
C VAL A 111 -6.39 -6.06 11.48
N LEU A 112 -6.12 -7.36 11.52
CA LEU A 112 -6.62 -8.34 10.56
C LEU A 112 -8.16 -8.35 10.53
N LEU A 113 -8.80 -8.41 11.71
CA LEU A 113 -10.26 -8.37 11.83
C LEU A 113 -10.83 -7.06 11.26
N PHE A 114 -10.19 -5.93 11.56
CA PHE A 114 -10.57 -4.63 11.00
C PHE A 114 -10.45 -4.62 9.47
N LEU A 115 -9.36 -5.12 8.90
CA LEU A 115 -9.16 -5.18 7.44
C LEU A 115 -10.20 -6.09 6.78
N VAL A 116 -10.48 -7.25 7.37
CA VAL A 116 -11.51 -8.18 6.89
C VAL A 116 -12.89 -7.53 6.92
N TYR A 117 -13.25 -6.87 8.02
CA TYR A 117 -14.49 -6.09 8.12
C TYR A 117 -14.55 -5.00 7.04
N ARG A 118 -13.47 -4.24 6.87
CA ARG A 118 -13.39 -3.12 5.91
C ARG A 118 -13.51 -3.56 4.46
N ILE A 119 -12.98 -4.73 4.11
CA ILE A 119 -13.11 -5.34 2.79
C ILE A 119 -14.56 -5.79 2.55
N ARG A 120 -15.21 -6.41 3.54
CA ARG A 120 -16.60 -6.89 3.41
C ARG A 120 -17.62 -5.76 3.40
N ALA A 121 -17.41 -4.72 4.19
CA ALA A 121 -18.38 -3.65 4.39
C ALA A 121 -18.41 -2.61 3.26
N TRP A 122 -17.51 -2.64 2.27
CA TRP A 122 -17.36 -1.51 1.34
C TRP A 122 -16.75 -1.87 -0.02
N HIS A 123 -17.46 -1.47 -1.09
CA HIS A 123 -16.91 -1.30 -2.44
C HIS A 123 -16.58 0.18 -2.63
N ALA A 124 -15.29 0.56 -2.73
CA ALA A 124 -14.91 1.97 -2.82
C ALA A 124 -15.47 2.62 -4.10
N PRO A 125 -16.01 3.85 -4.04
CA PRO A 125 -16.29 4.62 -5.25
C PRO A 125 -14.96 5.02 -5.90
N VAL A 126 -14.86 4.81 -7.21
CA VAL A 126 -13.71 5.21 -8.01
C VAL A 126 -13.78 6.72 -8.19
N THR A 127 -13.19 7.50 -7.29
CA THR A 127 -12.83 8.87 -7.63
C THR A 127 -11.61 8.78 -8.52
N THR A 128 -11.82 8.52 -9.82
CA THR A 128 -10.80 8.88 -10.81
C THR A 128 -10.58 10.38 -10.64
N LYS A 129 -9.45 10.79 -10.04
CA LYS A 129 -9.07 12.20 -10.02
C LYS A 129 -9.16 12.69 -11.46
N HIS A 130 -9.93 13.75 -11.70
CA HIS A 130 -9.95 14.34 -13.03
C HIS A 130 -8.51 14.82 -13.33
N TRP A 131 -8.09 14.81 -14.59
CA TRP A 131 -6.73 15.21 -14.98
C TRP A 131 -6.35 16.63 -14.55
N ASP A 132 -7.35 17.40 -14.09
CA ASP A 132 -7.17 18.74 -13.56
C ASP A 132 -6.75 18.80 -12.08
N ASP A 133 -6.87 17.70 -11.33
CA ASP A 133 -6.56 17.64 -9.90
C ASP A 133 -5.18 17.02 -9.58
N VAL A 134 -4.43 16.61 -10.61
CA VAL A 134 -3.04 16.17 -10.46
C VAL A 134 -2.10 17.37 -10.40
N SER A 135 -1.22 17.38 -9.39
CA SER A 135 -0.23 18.44 -9.18
C SER A 135 0.67 18.60 -10.41
N PHE A 136 1.21 19.79 -10.62
CA PHE A 136 2.05 20.11 -11.79
C PHE A 136 3.19 19.11 -12.00
N HIS A 137 3.83 18.63 -10.93
CA HIS A 137 4.87 17.61 -10.98
C HIS A 137 4.37 16.26 -11.51
N GLY A 138 3.15 15.85 -11.16
CA GLY A 138 2.52 14.65 -11.71
C GLY A 138 2.24 14.78 -13.20
N ARG A 139 1.78 15.95 -13.66
CA ARG A 139 1.58 16.22 -15.10
C ARG A 139 2.90 16.22 -15.87
N ALA A 140 3.94 16.87 -15.32
CA ALA A 140 5.25 17.01 -15.95
C ALA A 140 5.90 15.66 -16.29
N PHE A 141 5.69 14.64 -15.45
CA PHE A 141 6.21 13.29 -15.68
C PHE A 141 5.61 12.60 -16.92
N PHE A 142 4.35 12.90 -17.29
CA PHE A 142 3.66 12.29 -18.43
C PHE A 142 3.71 13.12 -19.72
N ILE A 143 4.23 14.35 -19.68
CA ILE A 143 4.42 15.20 -20.87
C ILE A 143 5.20 14.48 -22.00
N PRO A 144 6.30 13.74 -21.71
CA PRO A 144 7.03 13.01 -22.75
C PRO A 144 6.16 11.94 -23.45
N ALA A 145 5.32 11.23 -22.69
CA ALA A 145 4.42 10.21 -23.24
C ALA A 145 3.36 10.82 -24.17
N THR A 146 2.83 11.98 -23.81
CA THR A 146 1.88 12.74 -24.66
C THR A 146 2.55 13.21 -25.95
N ILE A 147 3.77 13.77 -25.87
CA ILE A 147 4.54 14.21 -27.05
C ILE A 147 4.87 13.04 -27.98
N VAL A 148 5.27 11.89 -27.41
CA VAL A 148 5.57 10.68 -28.19
C VAL A 148 4.32 10.14 -28.89
N SER A 149 3.16 10.11 -28.21
CA SER A 149 1.91 9.67 -28.83
C SER A 149 1.45 10.56 -29.99
N LEU A 150 1.68 11.87 -29.89
CA LEU A 150 1.40 12.84 -30.96
C LEU A 150 2.38 12.69 -32.14
N GLY A 151 3.61 12.27 -31.88
CA GLY A 151 4.64 12.04 -32.91
C GLY A 151 4.42 10.78 -33.75
N VAL A 152 3.76 9.76 -33.20
CA VAL A 152 3.55 8.46 -33.88
C VAL A 152 2.49 8.57 -34.99
N ASN A 153 1.49 9.45 -34.85
CA ASN A 153 0.37 9.52 -35.81
C ASN A 153 0.71 10.25 -37.14
N ARG A 154 1.84 10.96 -37.21
CA ARG A 154 2.27 11.65 -38.45
C ARG A 154 2.97 10.76 -39.47
N ARG A 155 3.60 9.64 -39.06
CA ARG A 155 4.27 8.74 -40.02
C ARG A 155 3.30 7.91 -40.86
N GLY A 156 2.15 7.53 -40.32
CA GLY A 156 1.14 6.75 -41.06
C GLY A 156 0.39 7.55 -42.13
N GLN A 157 0.29 8.87 -41.98
CA GLN A 157 -0.43 9.74 -42.93
C GLN A 157 0.40 10.07 -44.18
N SER A 158 1.71 10.26 -44.04
CA SER A 158 2.62 10.54 -45.18
C SER A 158 2.67 9.37 -46.18
N THR A 159 2.72 8.12 -45.71
CA THR A 159 2.78 6.95 -46.59
C THR A 159 1.48 6.74 -47.37
N ARG A 160 0.32 6.98 -46.74
CA ARG A 160 -0.99 6.88 -47.40
C ARG A 160 -1.21 7.96 -48.45
N GLN A 161 -0.71 9.17 -48.20
CA GLN A 161 -0.83 10.27 -49.13
C GLN A 161 0.02 10.04 -50.39
N HIS A 162 1.22 9.48 -50.26
CA HIS A 162 2.03 9.10 -51.43
C HIS A 162 1.40 7.96 -52.24
N GLN A 163 0.77 6.99 -51.59
CA GLN A 163 0.07 5.90 -52.27
C GLN A 163 -1.14 6.40 -53.06
N GLN A 164 -1.95 7.29 -52.49
CA GLN A 164 -3.11 7.86 -53.16
C GLN A 164 -2.73 8.73 -54.37
N THR A 165 -1.66 9.52 -54.27
CA THR A 165 -1.16 10.31 -55.40
C THR A 165 -0.60 9.42 -56.51
N ALA A 166 0.06 8.31 -56.16
CA ALA A 166 0.57 7.36 -57.15
C ALA A 166 -0.55 6.58 -57.86
N GLU A 167 -1.61 6.19 -57.14
CA GLU A 167 -2.79 5.53 -57.73
C GLU A 167 -3.57 6.46 -58.66
N GLN A 168 -3.68 7.75 -58.33
CA GLN A 168 -4.32 8.74 -59.20
C GLN A 168 -3.54 9.00 -60.49
N GLN A 169 -2.20 8.91 -60.47
CA GLN A 169 -1.37 9.07 -61.66
C GLN A 169 -1.39 7.84 -62.58
N GLN A 170 -1.73 6.64 -62.08
CA GLN A 170 -1.90 5.46 -62.93
C GLN A 170 -3.28 5.38 -63.61
N GLN A 171 -4.24 6.20 -63.19
CA GLN A 171 -5.60 6.25 -63.76
C GLN A 171 -5.80 7.35 -64.82
N GLN A 172 -4.76 8.14 -65.13
CA GLN A 172 -4.73 9.12 -66.22
C GLN A 172 -3.82 8.63 -67.35
#